data_AF-A0A1C5RR86-F1
#
_entry.id   AF-A0A1C5RR86-F1
#
_cell.length_a   1.000
_cell.length_b   1.000
_cell.length_c   1.000
_cell.angle_alpha   90.00
_cell.angle_beta   90.00
_cell.angle_gamma   90.00
#
_symmetry.space_group_name_H-M   'P 1'
#
loop_
_entity.id
_entity.type
_entity.pdbx_description
1 polymer ?
#
loop_
_entity_poly.entity_id
_entity_poly.type
_entity_poly.pdbx_seq_one_letter_code
_entity_poly.pdbx_strand_id
1 'polypeptide(L)'
;MMNAFLFCQLNAQLDQLHGKLLCYQGPRQAYYGKTGRLLKQFDENCCDPTQEVRYTFEGTDFFWMMTGTELWEEWRYFLPVEPVSPSYCPVSE
;
A
#
# COMPACT_ATOMS: atom_id res chain seq x y z
N MET A 1 -5.44 -12.09 17.16
CA MET A 1 -4.04 -12.29 16.72
C MET A 1 -4.06 -12.96 15.36
N MET A 2 -3.47 -12.33 14.34
CA MET A 2 -3.34 -12.94 13.01
C MET A 2 -2.27 -14.04 13.07
N ASN A 3 -2.55 -15.22 12.49
CA ASN A 3 -1.59 -16.33 12.41
C ASN A 3 -0.45 -15.95 11.43
N ALA A 4 0.79 -16.30 11.74
CA ALA A 4 1.97 -16.05 10.90
C ALA A 4 1.77 -16.51 9.44
N PHE A 5 1.03 -17.60 9.21
CA PHE A 5 0.68 -18.07 7.87
C PHE A 5 -0.18 -17.07 7.07
N LEU A 6 -1.18 -16.47 7.73
CA LEU A 6 -2.02 -15.42 7.15
C LEU A 6 -1.22 -14.15 6.84
N PHE A 7 -0.23 -13.82 7.69
CA PHE A 7 0.66 -12.69 7.46
C PHE A 7 1.56 -12.90 6.22
N CYS A 8 2.08 -14.11 6.01
CA CYS A 8 2.86 -14.45 4.82
C CYS A 8 2.03 -14.38 3.54
N GLN A 9 0.80 -14.92 3.54
CA GLN A 9 -0.09 -14.84 2.37
C GLN A 9 -0.50 -13.41 2.05
N LEU A 10 -0.78 -12.61 3.09
CA LEU A 10 -1.05 -11.19 2.98
C LEU A 10 0.13 -10.44 2.34
N ASN A 11 1.34 -10.66 2.84
CA ASN A 11 2.54 -10.03 2.28
C ASN A 11 2.75 -10.41 0.82
N ALA A 12 2.50 -11.67 0.43
CA ALA A 12 2.61 -12.08 -0.97
C ALA A 12 1.61 -11.38 -1.91
N GLN A 13 0.40 -11.08 -1.42
CA GLN A 13 -0.59 -10.30 -2.17
C GLN A 13 -0.19 -8.82 -2.27
N LEU A 14 0.27 -8.23 -1.17
CA LEU A 14 0.71 -6.84 -1.11
C LEU A 14 2.03 -6.59 -1.86
N ASP A 15 2.89 -7.60 -1.98
CA ASP A 15 4.11 -7.53 -2.79
C ASP A 15 3.81 -7.28 -4.28
N GLN A 16 2.61 -7.64 -4.76
CA GLN A 16 2.18 -7.30 -6.12
C GLN A 16 1.94 -5.81 -6.32
N LEU A 17 1.71 -5.06 -5.24
CA LEU A 17 1.52 -3.61 -5.25
C LEU A 17 2.86 -2.87 -5.08
N HIS A 18 3.90 -3.54 -4.57
CA HIS A 18 5.20 -2.94 -4.33
C HIS A 18 5.78 -2.29 -5.59
N GLY A 19 6.24 -1.05 -5.44
CA GLY A 19 6.84 -0.27 -6.51
C GLY A 19 5.84 0.24 -7.57
N LYS A 20 4.57 -0.16 -7.53
CA LYS A 20 3.57 0.30 -8.50
C LYS A 20 3.10 1.72 -8.18
N LEU A 21 2.80 2.47 -9.24
CA LEU A 21 2.10 3.74 -9.13
C LEU A 21 0.61 3.47 -8.94
N LEU A 22 0.07 3.92 -7.81
CA LEU A 22 -1.30 3.64 -7.38
C LEU A 22 -2.01 4.94 -7.02
N CYS A 23 -3.31 4.96 -7.26
CA CYS A 23 -4.24 5.96 -6.78
C CYS A 23 -4.90 5.49 -5.48
N TYR A 24 -4.99 6.35 -4.46
CA TYR A 24 -5.73 6.02 -3.24
C TYR A 24 -7.14 6.63 -3.26
N GLN A 25 -8.17 5.81 -3.08
CA GLN A 25 -9.59 6.21 -3.03
C GLN A 25 -10.29 5.83 -1.73
N GLY A 26 -9.53 5.71 -0.65
CA GLY A 26 -10.05 5.24 0.64
C GLY A 26 -10.55 6.36 1.54
N PRO A 27 -10.96 6.01 2.77
CA PRO A 27 -11.57 6.95 3.72
C PRO A 27 -10.62 8.04 4.24
N ARG A 28 -9.30 7.89 4.07
CA ARG A 28 -8.34 8.90 4.54
C ARG A 28 -8.28 10.10 3.59
N GLN A 29 -9.07 11.12 3.91
CA GLN A 29 -9.22 12.33 3.10
C GLN A 29 -7.90 13.01 2.72
N ALA A 30 -6.87 12.97 3.57
CA ALA A 30 -5.56 13.57 3.28
C ALA A 30 -4.84 12.94 2.07
N TYR A 31 -5.22 11.71 1.70
CA TYR A 31 -4.61 10.94 0.62
C TYR A 31 -5.61 10.62 -0.51
N TYR A 32 -6.89 10.91 -0.33
CA TYR A 32 -7.91 10.64 -1.34
C TYR A 32 -7.60 11.37 -2.64
N GLY A 33 -7.63 10.63 -3.76
CA GLY A 33 -7.31 11.15 -5.08
C GLY A 33 -5.83 11.42 -5.31
N LYS A 34 -4.95 11.09 -4.35
CA LYS A 34 -3.50 11.19 -4.53
C LYS A 34 -2.95 9.95 -5.22
N THR A 35 -1.96 10.21 -6.07
CA THR A 35 -1.20 9.17 -6.76
C THR A 35 0.20 9.09 -6.15
N GLY A 36 0.66 7.89 -5.85
CA GLY A 36 1.96 7.63 -5.25
C GLY A 36 2.43 6.21 -5.49
N ARG A 37 3.65 5.90 -5.06
CA ARG A 37 4.18 4.54 -5.09
C ARG A 37 4.00 3.89 -3.73
N LEU A 38 3.53 2.66 -3.73
CA LEU A 38 3.51 1.84 -2.52
C LEU A 38 4.84 1.09 -2.42
N LEU A 39 5.67 1.44 -1.44
CA LEU A 39 6.94 0.77 -1.18
C LEU A 39 6.85 -0.03 0.12
N LYS A 40 7.58 -1.12 0.14
CA LYS A 40 7.74 -1.98 1.31
C LYS A 40 9.06 -1.59 1.95
N GLN A 41 9.02 -1.18 3.21
CA GLN A 41 10.19 -0.84 4.00
C GLN A 41 10.49 -2.08 4.84
N PHE A 42 11.37 -2.94 4.35
CA PHE A 42 11.73 -4.18 5.06
C PHE A 42 12.86 -3.95 6.07
N ASP A 43 12.75 -4.66 7.20
CA ASP A 43 13.84 -5.11 8.07
C ASP A 43 13.92 -6.65 7.92
N GLU A 44 15.12 -7.23 7.83
CA GLU A 44 15.52 -8.37 7.00
C GLU A 44 14.93 -9.78 7.28
N ASN A 45 13.82 -9.96 8.00
CA ASN A 45 13.29 -11.32 8.28
C ASN A 45 11.76 -11.44 8.15
N CYS A 46 11.30 -11.95 7.01
CA CYS A 46 9.88 -12.25 6.78
C CYS A 46 9.30 -13.40 7.63
N CYS A 47 10.15 -14.08 8.43
CA CYS A 47 9.77 -15.24 9.24
C CYS A 47 9.80 -14.97 10.76
N ASP A 48 10.14 -13.76 11.21
CA ASP A 48 10.01 -13.40 12.62
C ASP A 48 8.62 -12.79 12.88
N PRO A 49 7.71 -13.48 13.59
CA PRO A 49 6.38 -12.96 13.90
C PRO A 49 6.40 -11.73 14.84
N THR A 50 7.57 -11.35 15.35
CA THR A 50 7.76 -10.15 16.18
C THR A 50 8.22 -8.92 15.39
N GLN A 51 8.67 -9.08 14.13
CA GLN A 51 9.07 -7.95 13.30
C GLN A 51 7.88 -7.37 12.53
N GLU A 52 7.66 -6.07 12.72
CA GLU A 52 6.56 -5.34 12.12
C GLU A 52 6.96 -4.82 10.73
N VAL A 53 6.40 -5.42 9.67
CA VAL A 53 6.60 -4.93 8.30
C VAL A 53 5.91 -3.58 8.13
N ARG A 54 6.66 -2.61 7.59
CA ARG A 54 6.16 -1.27 7.29
C ARG A 54 6.07 -1.05 5.77
N TYR A 55 5.13 -0.21 5.39
CA TYR A 55 4.90 0.20 4.01
C TYR A 55 4.82 1.72 3.94
N THR A 56 5.21 2.29 2.80
CA THR A 56 5.09 3.72 2.54
C THR A 56 4.27 3.94 1.27
N PHE A 57 3.32 4.86 1.32
CA PHE A 57 2.69 5.42 0.14
C PHE A 57 3.23 6.84 -0.06
N GLU A 58 4.05 7.01 -1.08
CA GLU A 58 4.82 8.24 -1.30
C GLU A 58 4.55 8.85 -2.68
N GLY A 59 4.33 10.16 -2.71
CA GLY A 59 4.26 10.97 -3.92
C GLY A 59 5.19 12.17 -3.80
N THR A 60 5.13 13.09 -4.78
CA THR A 60 6.04 14.23 -4.84
C THR A 60 5.96 15.15 -3.61
N ASP A 61 4.78 15.29 -3.01
CA ASP A 61 4.48 16.25 -1.93
C ASP A 61 3.89 15.59 -0.67
N PHE A 62 3.87 14.26 -0.59
CA PHE A 62 3.31 13.55 0.56
C PHE A 62 4.01 12.23 0.84
N PHE A 63 3.90 11.81 2.10
CA PHE A 63 4.44 10.54 2.59
C PHE A 63 3.50 9.97 3.66
N TRP A 64 3.10 8.72 3.49
CA TRP A 64 2.28 8.00 4.46
C TRP A 64 2.94 6.67 4.82
N MET A 65 3.37 6.51 6.06
CA MET A 65 3.84 5.24 6.60
C MET A 65 2.68 4.45 7.22
N MET A 66 2.64 3.15 6.94
CA MET A 66 1.62 2.21 7.40
C MET A 66 2.27 0.95 7.95
N THR A 67 1.61 0.33 8.92
CA THR A 67 1.83 -1.09 9.27
C THR A 67 1.27 -2.01 8.18
N GLY A 68 1.70 -3.27 8.17
CA GLY A 68 1.06 -4.29 7.32
C GLY A 68 -0.45 -4.47 7.60
N THR A 69 -0.88 -4.31 8.85
CA THR A 69 -2.30 -4.37 9.22
C THR A 69 -3.10 -3.20 8.66
N GLU A 70 -2.59 -1.96 8.80
CA GLU A 70 -3.25 -0.78 8.23
C GLU A 70 -3.35 -0.88 6.71
N LEU A 71 -2.27 -1.32 6.05
CA LEU A 71 -2.30 -1.55 4.61
C LEU A 71 -3.34 -2.61 4.23
N TRP A 72 -3.51 -3.67 5.02
CA TRP A 72 -4.55 -4.68 4.78
C TRP A 72 -5.98 -4.17 4.95
N GLU A 73 -6.22 -3.20 5.82
CA GLU A 73 -7.55 -2.60 5.92
C GLU A 73 -7.86 -1.69 4.72
N GLU A 74 -6.80 -1.16 4.11
CA GLU A 74 -6.87 -0.10 3.09
C GLU A 74 -6.62 -0.62 1.66
N TRP A 75 -6.05 -1.81 1.46
CA TRP A 75 -5.49 -2.24 0.16
C TRP A 75 -6.47 -2.17 -1.01
N ARG A 76 -7.75 -2.45 -0.75
CA ARG A 76 -8.83 -2.42 -1.76
C ARG A 76 -9.06 -1.02 -2.35
N TYR A 77 -8.59 0.02 -1.67
CA TYR A 77 -8.71 1.41 -2.12
C TYR A 77 -7.50 1.88 -2.94
N PHE A 78 -6.45 1.06 -3.05
CA PHE A 78 -5.31 1.35 -3.91
C PHE A 78 -5.58 0.79 -5.31
N LEU A 79 -5.83 1.68 -6.26
CA LEU A 79 -6.15 1.34 -7.64
C LEU A 79 -4.94 1.55 -8.55
N PRO A 80 -4.69 0.67 -9.54
CA PRO A 80 -3.69 0.93 -10.56
C PRO A 80 -3.98 2.24 -11.30
N VAL A 81 -2.94 3.04 -11.57
CA VAL A 81 -3.05 4.19 -12.46
C VAL A 81 -2.97 3.70 -13.91
N GLU A 82 -3.96 4.04 -14.73
CA GLU A 82 -3.92 3.68 -16.14
C GLU A 82 -2.81 4.44 -16.89
N PRO A 83 -2.11 3.77 -17.84
CA PRO A 83 -0.94 4.34 -18.51
C PRO A 83 -1.24 5.58 -19.38
N VAL A 84 -2.51 5.91 -19.60
CA VAL A 84 -2.94 7.01 -20.48
C VAL A 84 -2.82 8.39 -19.83
N SER A 85 -2.74 8.48 -18.49
CA SER A 85 -2.49 9.74 -17.79
C SER A 85 -1.93 9.51 -16.37
N PRO A 86 -0.60 9.47 -16.19
CA PRO A 86 0.05 9.13 -14.92
C PRO A 86 -0.17 10.16 -13.79
N SER A 87 -0.87 11.26 -14.08
CA SER A 87 -1.14 12.36 -13.16
C SER A 87 -2.53 12.31 -12.53
N TYR A 88 -3.41 11.41 -12.97
CA TYR A 88 -4.82 11.45 -12.60
C TYR A 88 -5.30 10.14 -11.97
N CYS A 89 -5.90 10.28 -10.78
CA CYS A 89 -6.70 9.23 -10.18
C CYS A 89 -7.98 9.04 -11.03
N PRO A 90 -8.27 7.83 -11.53
CA PRO A 90 -9.51 7.60 -12.26
C PRO A 90 -10.69 7.81 -11.31
N VAL A 91 -11.56 8.76 -11.60
CA VAL A 91 -12.78 8.97 -10.79
C VAL A 91 -13.66 7.73 -10.99
N SER A 92 -13.96 7.00 -9.93
CA SER A 92 -14.91 5.90 -10.02
C SER A 92 -16.30 6.51 -10.27
N GLU A 93 -16.85 6.28 -11.47
CA GLU A 93 -18.25 6.61 -11.83
C GLU A 93 -19.26 5.77 -11.02
#